data_AF-A0A2S4LGF2-F1
#
_entry.id   AF-A0A2S4LGF2-F1
#
_cell.length_a   1.000
_cell.length_b   1.000
_cell.length_c   1.000
_cell.angle_alpha   90.00
_cell.angle_beta   90.00
_cell.angle_gamma   90.00
#
_symmetry.space_group_name_H-M   'P 1'
#
loop_
_entity.id
_entity.type
_entity.pdbx_description
1 polymer ?
#
loop_
_entity_poly.entity_id
_entity_poly.type
_entity_poly.pdbx_seq_one_letter_code
_entity_poly.pdbx_strand_id
1 'polypeptide(L)'
;MPDLRLALPLLGALLVSGTAAAEPTPIRELLKLSCTGDYLEHCSMHPPGGPEVEACFRQNLRKLSPDCARAIRTYQREKKSTR
;
A
#
# COMPACT_ATOMS: atom_id res chain seq x y z
N MET A 1 -27.38 36.42 21.44
CA MET A 1 -28.80 36.19 21.77
C MET A 1 -29.61 36.83 20.65
N PRO A 2 -30.58 36.16 20.01
CA PRO A 2 -31.47 35.09 20.52
C PRO A 2 -31.28 33.77 19.73
N ASP A 3 -31.81 32.59 20.05
CA ASP A 3 -32.63 32.12 21.17
C ASP A 3 -32.41 30.60 21.30
N LEU A 4 -32.48 30.11 22.54
CA LEU A 4 -32.32 28.73 22.95
C LEU A 4 -33.61 27.94 22.68
N ARG A 5 -33.55 26.90 21.83
CA ARG A 5 -34.57 25.85 21.75
C ARG A 5 -33.92 24.49 21.99
N LEU A 6 -33.82 24.17 23.28
CA LEU A 6 -33.68 22.82 23.79
C LEU A 6 -34.89 22.00 23.28
N ALA A 7 -34.65 21.06 22.38
CA ALA A 7 -35.64 20.05 22.00
C ALA A 7 -34.92 18.70 21.94
N LEU A 8 -35.14 17.92 22.99
CA LEU A 8 -34.71 16.54 23.14
C LEU A 8 -35.74 15.62 22.46
N PRO A 9 -35.33 14.79 21.49
CA PRO A 9 -35.91 13.46 21.32
C PRO A 9 -34.82 12.42 21.67
N LEU A 10 -35.06 11.55 22.65
CA LEU A 10 -35.65 10.22 22.48
C LEU A 10 -34.80 9.30 21.58
N LEU A 11 -34.26 8.27 22.25
CA LEU A 11 -33.77 6.98 21.75
C LEU A 11 -33.92 6.74 20.24
N GLY A 12 -32.79 6.65 19.55
CA GLY A 12 -32.69 6.11 18.19
C GLY A 12 -31.38 5.35 18.04
N ALA A 13 -31.42 4.04 18.24
CA ALA A 13 -30.30 3.15 17.96
C ALA A 13 -30.03 3.10 16.45
N LEU A 14 -28.80 3.39 16.03
CA LEU A 14 -28.25 2.85 14.79
C LEU A 14 -26.86 2.26 15.05
N LEU A 15 -26.76 1.00 14.68
CA LEU A 15 -25.62 0.11 14.76
C LEU A 15 -24.47 0.68 13.91
N VAL A 16 -23.38 1.12 14.54
CA VAL A 16 -22.07 1.17 13.86
C VAL A 16 -21.52 -0.24 13.86
N SER A 17 -21.88 -1.02 12.85
CA SER A 17 -21.09 -2.18 12.45
C SER A 17 -19.77 -1.64 11.91
N GLY A 18 -18.75 -1.60 12.79
CA GLY A 18 -17.38 -1.38 12.36
C GLY A 18 -17.03 -2.48 11.36
N THR A 19 -17.03 -2.16 10.07
CA THR A 19 -16.32 -3.00 9.11
C THR A 19 -14.85 -2.82 9.46
N ALA A 20 -14.23 -3.87 9.98
CA ALA A 20 -12.79 -3.95 10.07
C ALA A 20 -12.27 -3.99 8.63
N ALA A 21 -12.21 -2.82 7.98
CA ALA A 21 -11.45 -2.65 6.77
C ALA A 21 -10.01 -2.91 7.17
N ALA A 22 -9.46 -4.06 6.76
CA ALA A 22 -8.02 -4.22 6.76
C ALA A 22 -7.46 -3.00 6.02
N GLU A 23 -6.72 -2.15 6.74
CA GLU A 23 -6.12 -0.98 6.12
C GLU A 23 -5.27 -1.46 4.93
N PRO A 24 -5.34 -0.77 3.77
CA PRO A 24 -4.52 -1.13 2.64
C PRO A 24 -3.07 -1.22 3.08
N THR A 25 -2.45 -2.39 2.91
CA THR A 25 -1.04 -2.52 3.22
C THR A 25 -0.27 -1.53 2.35
N PRO A 26 0.57 -0.65 2.95
CA PRO A 26 1.31 0.31 2.16
C PRO A 26 2.19 -0.45 1.17
N ILE A 27 2.20 -0.04 -0.10
CA ILE A 27 2.90 -0.79 -1.15
C ILE A 27 4.39 -0.99 -0.85
N ARG A 28 5.00 -0.09 -0.08
CA ARG A 28 6.37 -0.27 0.38
C ARG A 28 6.56 -1.51 1.26
N GLU A 29 5.59 -1.84 2.11
CA GLU A 29 5.61 -3.07 2.91
C GLU A 29 5.28 -4.29 2.06
N LEU A 30 4.34 -4.17 1.11
CA LEU A 30 4.08 -5.24 0.14
C LEU A 30 5.33 -5.61 -0.66
N LEU A 31 6.09 -4.61 -1.12
CA LEU A 31 7.37 -4.84 -1.80
C LEU A 31 8.37 -5.56 -0.91
N LYS A 32 8.52 -5.18 0.35
CA LYS A 32 9.43 -5.88 1.27
C LYS A 32 9.02 -7.34 1.46
N LEU A 33 7.73 -7.58 1.71
CA LEU A 33 7.18 -8.92 1.92
C LEU A 33 7.37 -9.81 0.69
N SER A 34 7.06 -9.28 -0.50
CA SER A 34 7.08 -10.08 -1.73
C SER A 34 8.45 -10.16 -2.41
N CYS A 35 9.33 -9.16 -2.26
CA CYS A 35 10.54 -9.04 -3.07
C CYS A 35 11.85 -9.27 -2.31
N THR A 36 11.84 -9.60 -1.01
CA THR A 36 13.11 -9.75 -0.26
C THR A 36 14.02 -10.84 -0.85
N GLY A 37 13.48 -12.00 -1.23
CA GLY A 37 14.26 -13.07 -1.87
C GLY A 37 14.82 -12.64 -3.23
N ASP A 38 13.95 -12.12 -4.10
CA ASP A 38 14.33 -11.64 -5.43
C ASP A 38 15.35 -10.48 -5.38
N TYR A 39 15.25 -9.62 -4.36
CA TYR A 39 16.21 -8.56 -4.11
C TYR A 39 17.60 -9.14 -3.83
N LEU A 40 17.68 -10.13 -2.94
CA LEU A 40 18.96 -10.74 -2.56
C LEU A 40 19.62 -11.43 -3.76
N GLU A 41 18.84 -12.10 -4.60
CA GLU A 41 19.32 -12.84 -5.75
C GLU A 41 19.73 -11.95 -6.93
N HIS A 42 18.99 -10.87 -7.20
CA HIS A 42 19.15 -10.10 -8.44
C HIS A 42 19.62 -8.66 -8.25
N CYS A 43 19.36 -8.05 -7.09
CA CYS A 43 19.49 -6.60 -6.91
C CYS A 43 20.29 -6.19 -5.67
N SER A 44 20.94 -7.13 -4.97
CA SER A 44 21.65 -6.91 -3.69
C SER A 44 22.87 -6.00 -3.79
N MET A 45 23.35 -5.71 -5.00
CA MET A 45 24.43 -4.74 -5.24
C MET A 45 23.98 -3.28 -5.09
N HIS A 46 22.67 -3.02 -5.02
CA HIS A 46 22.11 -1.67 -4.91
C HIS A 46 21.61 -1.39 -3.49
N PRO A 47 21.68 -0.14 -3.01
CA PRO A 47 21.11 0.22 -1.71
C PRO A 47 19.60 -0.05 -1.65
N PRO A 48 19.09 -0.73 -0.60
CA PRO A 48 17.69 -1.12 -0.52
C PRO A 48 16.77 0.10 -0.49
N GLY A 49 15.69 0.04 -1.27
CA GLY A 49 14.66 1.10 -1.31
C GLY A 49 15.04 2.35 -2.12
N GLY A 50 16.21 2.37 -2.76
CA GLY A 50 16.62 3.42 -3.69
C GLY A 50 16.06 3.24 -5.11
N PRO A 51 16.16 4.27 -5.98
CA PRO A 51 15.75 4.20 -7.37
C PRO A 51 16.54 3.17 -8.19
N GLU A 52 17.76 2.83 -7.78
CA GLU A 52 18.60 1.82 -8.41
C GLU A 52 17.98 0.42 -8.29
N VAL A 53 17.40 0.11 -7.12
CA VAL A 53 16.69 -1.16 -6.90
C VAL A 53 15.42 -1.23 -7.74
N GLU A 54 14.67 -0.13 -7.85
CA GLU A 54 13.51 -0.07 -8.74
C GLU A 54 13.90 -0.35 -10.21
N ALA A 55 15.00 0.25 -10.67
CA ALA A 55 15.53 0.03 -12.00
C ALA A 55 16.00 -1.41 -12.21
N CYS A 56 16.63 -2.02 -11.20
CA CYS A 56 17.04 -3.43 -11.23
C CYS A 56 15.84 -4.38 -11.34
N PHE A 57 14.80 -4.17 -10.53
CA PHE A 57 13.58 -4.98 -10.60
C PHE A 57 12.91 -4.89 -11.97
N ARG A 58 12.82 -3.68 -12.55
CA ARG A 58 12.28 -3.48 -13.91
C ARG A 58 13.01 -4.30 -14.97
N GLN A 59 14.34 -4.34 -14.91
CA GLN A 59 15.16 -5.08 -15.86
C GLN A 59 15.02 -6.60 -15.69
N ASN A 60 14.84 -7.06 -14.45
CA ASN A 60 14.74 -8.48 -14.13
C ASN A 60 13.30 -8.97 -13.96
N LEU A 61 12.27 -8.19 -14.33
CA LEU A 61 10.84 -8.48 -14.09
C LEU A 61 10.38 -9.89 -14.50
N ARG A 62 11.02 -10.50 -15.50
CA ARG A 62 10.71 -11.87 -15.96
C ARG A 62 11.39 -12.98 -15.16
N LYS A 63 12.43 -12.64 -14.40
CA LYS A 63 13.19 -13.54 -13.54
C LYS A 63 12.67 -13.54 -12.11
N LEU A 64 12.01 -12.45 -11.69
CA LEU A 64 11.45 -12.35 -10.34
C LEU A 64 10.33 -13.36 -10.13
N SER A 65 10.11 -13.71 -8.87
CA SER A 65 8.93 -14.45 -8.43
C SER A 65 7.62 -13.78 -8.91
N PRO A 66 6.56 -14.57 -9.16
CA PRO A 66 5.27 -14.03 -9.59
C PRO A 66 4.70 -12.95 -8.66
N ASP A 67 4.92 -13.11 -7.35
CA ASP A 67 4.44 -12.19 -6.32
C ASP A 67 5.21 -10.87 -6.35
N CYS A 68 6.54 -10.92 -6.39
CA CYS A 68 7.34 -9.70 -6.52
C CYS A 68 7.06 -8.97 -7.84
N ALA A 69 6.97 -9.70 -8.96
CA ALA A 69 6.65 -9.10 -10.25
C ALA A 69 5.28 -8.39 -10.24
N ARG A 70 4.29 -8.92 -9.51
CA ARG A 70 2.99 -8.28 -9.32
C ARG A 70 3.10 -7.04 -8.45
N ALA A 71 3.82 -7.12 -7.33
CA ALA A 71 4.04 -5.99 -6.42
C ALA A 71 4.73 -4.82 -7.14
N ILE A 72 5.77 -5.08 -7.94
CA ILE A 72 6.48 -4.07 -8.74
C ILE A 72 5.56 -3.40 -9.77
N ARG A 73 4.70 -4.16 -10.46
CA ARG A 73 3.72 -3.58 -11.40
C ARG A 73 2.73 -2.68 -10.67
N THR A 74 2.26 -3.06 -9.49
CA THR A 74 1.37 -2.22 -8.68
C THR A 74 2.06 -0.95 -8.24
N TYR A 75 3.28 -1.06 -7.71
CA TYR A 75 4.11 0.09 -7.34
C TYR A 75 4.31 1.08 -8.50
N GLN A 76 4.60 0.60 -9.71
CA GLN A 76 4.75 1.47 -10.87
C GLN A 76 3.47 2.21 -11.26
N ARG A 77 2.31 1.55 -11.13
CA ARG A 77 1.01 2.20 -11.40
C ARG A 77 0.74 3.32 -10.39
N GLU A 78 0.99 3.07 -9.11
CA GLU A 78 0.81 4.09 -8.07
C GLU A 78 1.77 5.26 -8.24
N LYS A 79 3.06 4.98 -8.47
CA LYS A 79 4.05 6.04 -8.72
C LYS A 79 3.69 6.91 -9.92
N LYS A 80 3.05 6.33 -10.94
CA LYS A 80 2.55 7.07 -12.11
C LYS A 80 1.37 7.97 -11.75
N SER A 81 0.49 7.55 -10.85
CA SER A 81 -0.68 8.36 -10.44
C SER A 81 -0.30 9.54 -9.55
N THR A 82 0.82 9.46 -8.83
CA THR A 82 1.31 10.51 -7.94
C THR A 82 2.29 11.49 -8.62
N ARG A 83 2.76 11.16 -9.83
CA ARG A 83 3.58 12.06 -10.66
C ARG A 83 2.71 12.91 -11.57
#